data_AF-A0A7S2KKI7-F1
#
_entry.id   AF-A0A7S2KKI7-F1
#
_cell.length_a   1.000
_cell.length_b   1.000
_cell.length_c   1.000
_cell.angle_alpha   90.00
_cell.angle_beta   90.00
_cell.angle_gamma   90.00
#
_symmetry.space_group_name_H-M   'P 1'
#
loop_
_entity.id
_entity.type
_entity.pdbx_description
1 polymer ?
#
loop_
_entity_poly.entity_id
_entity_poly.type
_entity_poly.pdbx_seq_one_letter_code
_entity_poly.pdbx_strand_id
1 'polypeptide(L)'
;MLNWILRVASVFTLNLDYLKITCIAGAIDPLSEYLARAFMILVFVAFIVVVHCASVVVFYKRDFSSRLPSLVGAVGMLFSAFFIAIVSSMLAPFLCQDHPNGLSTTRDYPDVICFDGSRHMPMIIGACASLPLPMAFFGVVVWVVVVLPRRLSNGDVEFLRTFRFMFFRFRPECNWFVVVFLSRSLLASIIQAIHNASVQLLLLHCLFLPSLV
;
A
#
# COMPACT_ATOMS: atom_id res chain seq x y z
N MET A 1 9.57 -18.92 -23.54
CA MET A 1 8.87 -19.42 -22.34
C MET A 1 8.82 -18.37 -21.22
N LEU A 2 9.96 -17.78 -20.83
CA LEU A 2 10.04 -16.69 -19.84
C LEU A 2 9.10 -15.51 -20.14
N ASN A 3 9.07 -15.03 -21.38
CA ASN A 3 8.21 -13.89 -21.78
C ASN A 3 6.71 -14.17 -21.66
N TRP A 4 6.28 -15.42 -21.77
CA TRP A 4 4.87 -15.80 -21.60
C TRP A 4 4.50 -15.86 -20.12
N ILE A 5 5.39 -16.44 -19.29
CA ILE A 5 5.24 -16.47 -17.84
C ILE A 5 5.21 -15.05 -17.27
N LEU A 6 6.08 -14.15 -17.74
CA LEU A 6 6.10 -12.75 -17.31
C LEU A 6 4.82 -12.00 -17.71
N ARG A 7 4.23 -12.26 -18.88
CA ARG A 7 2.95 -11.66 -19.29
C ARG A 7 1.76 -12.19 -18.49
N VAL A 8 1.74 -13.47 -18.16
CA VAL A 8 0.66 -14.02 -17.31
C VAL A 8 0.82 -13.51 -15.88
N ALA A 9 2.04 -13.47 -15.35
CA ALA A 9 2.33 -12.89 -14.04
C ALA A 9 2.03 -11.38 -13.99
N SER A 10 2.17 -10.65 -15.10
CA SER A 10 1.82 -9.22 -15.17
C SER A 10 0.32 -8.96 -15.01
N VAL A 11 -0.55 -9.93 -15.31
CA VAL A 11 -2.01 -9.82 -15.12
C VAL A 11 -2.40 -10.00 -13.66
N PHE A 12 -1.66 -10.84 -12.90
CA PHE A 12 -1.90 -11.05 -11.48
C PHE A 12 -1.18 -10.03 -10.58
N THR A 13 -0.17 -9.34 -11.10
CA THR A 13 0.42 -8.16 -10.46
C THR A 13 -0.43 -6.96 -10.82
N LEU A 14 -1.44 -6.70 -9.99
CA LEU A 14 -2.29 -5.53 -10.11
C LEU A 14 -1.44 -4.27 -9.88
N ASN A 15 -0.83 -3.78 -10.96
CA ASN A 15 -0.08 -2.54 -11.00
C ASN A 15 -1.09 -1.42 -11.29
N LEU A 16 -1.23 -0.50 -10.33
CA LEU A 16 -2.06 0.70 -10.50
C LEU A 16 -1.56 1.57 -11.67
N ASP A 17 -0.32 1.36 -12.12
CA ASP A 17 0.26 1.94 -13.34
C ASP A 17 -0.43 1.52 -14.64
N TYR A 18 -1.18 0.41 -14.69
CA TYR A 18 -1.91 0.03 -15.90
C TYR A 18 -3.18 0.86 -16.14
N LEU A 19 -3.66 1.58 -15.12
CA LEU A 19 -4.68 2.62 -15.27
C LEU A 19 -4.03 3.94 -15.71
N LYS A 20 -3.22 3.94 -16.78
CA LYS A 20 -2.70 5.17 -17.39
C LYS A 20 -3.85 5.89 -18.09
N ILE A 21 -4.57 6.73 -17.33
CA ILE A 21 -5.66 7.59 -17.83
C ILE A 21 -5.14 8.55 -18.93
N THR A 22 -3.82 8.75 -19.04
CA THR A 22 -3.15 9.51 -20.09
C THR A 22 -3.46 9.01 -21.51
N CYS A 23 -3.79 7.71 -21.70
CA CYS A 23 -4.24 7.21 -23.00
C CYS A 23 -5.65 7.67 -23.41
N ILE A 24 -6.50 8.04 -22.44
CA ILE A 24 -7.90 8.43 -22.70
C ILE A 24 -8.10 9.95 -22.56
N ALA A 25 -7.39 10.60 -21.64
CA ALA A 25 -7.58 12.01 -21.29
C ALA A 25 -6.44 12.94 -21.75
N GLY A 26 -5.45 12.45 -22.50
CA GLY A 26 -4.36 13.26 -23.06
C GLY A 26 -3.15 13.43 -22.12
N ALA A 27 -2.28 14.39 -22.42
CA ALA A 27 -1.12 14.72 -21.58
C ALA A 27 -1.60 15.35 -20.26
N ILE A 28 -1.57 14.57 -19.20
CA ILE A 28 -1.93 14.98 -17.84
C ILE A 28 -0.63 15.36 -17.12
N ASP A 29 -0.63 16.44 -16.34
CA ASP A 29 0.54 16.82 -15.54
C ASP A 29 0.93 15.69 -14.56
N PRO A 30 2.23 15.34 -14.44
CA PRO A 30 2.69 14.21 -13.63
C PRO A 30 2.31 14.33 -12.15
N LEU A 31 2.19 15.56 -11.64
CA LEU A 31 1.68 15.84 -10.30
C LEU A 31 0.25 15.38 -10.12
N SER A 32 -0.61 15.63 -11.10
CA SER A 32 -2.03 15.27 -11.03
C SER A 32 -2.24 13.77 -11.20
N GLU A 33 -1.39 13.07 -11.97
CA GLU A 33 -1.39 11.61 -12.01
C GLU A 33 -1.01 11.03 -10.64
N TYR A 34 0.04 11.55 -10.01
CA TYR A 34 0.44 11.16 -8.65
C TYR A 34 -0.68 11.41 -7.62
N LEU A 35 -1.27 12.61 -7.63
CA LEU A 35 -2.37 12.96 -6.73
C LEU A 35 -3.59 12.07 -6.97
N ALA A 36 -3.93 11.77 -8.22
CA ALA A 36 -5.04 10.88 -8.54
C ALA A 36 -4.85 9.48 -7.92
N ARG A 37 -3.61 8.94 -7.92
CA ARG A 37 -3.31 7.66 -7.24
C ARG A 37 -3.51 7.74 -5.73
N ALA A 38 -3.04 8.84 -5.10
CA ALA A 38 -3.24 9.06 -3.67
C ALA A 38 -4.72 9.23 -3.30
N PHE A 39 -5.47 10.01 -4.08
CA PHE A 39 -6.90 10.22 -3.89
C PHE A 39 -7.73 8.98 -4.19
N MET A 40 -7.31 8.14 -5.14
CA MET A 40 -8.02 6.89 -5.47
C MET A 40 -8.21 6.01 -4.23
N ILE A 41 -7.18 5.88 -3.39
CA ILE A 41 -7.24 5.12 -2.14
C ILE A 41 -8.30 5.72 -1.20
N LEU A 42 -8.32 7.05 -1.06
CA LEU A 42 -9.31 7.75 -0.24
C LEU A 42 -10.73 7.58 -0.80
N VAL A 43 -10.90 7.58 -2.12
CA VAL A 43 -12.18 7.34 -2.79
C VAL A 43 -12.69 5.93 -2.52
N PHE A 44 -11.83 4.90 -2.59
CA PHE A 44 -12.23 3.54 -2.23
C PHE A 44 -12.64 3.41 -0.76
N VAL A 45 -11.90 4.05 0.15
CA VAL A 45 -12.27 4.08 1.58
C VAL A 45 -13.60 4.80 1.78
N ALA A 46 -13.79 5.96 1.16
CA ALA A 46 -15.05 6.71 1.23
C ALA A 46 -16.22 5.90 0.67
N PHE A 47 -16.02 5.18 -0.44
CA PHE A 47 -17.03 4.30 -1.02
C PHE A 47 -17.42 3.18 -0.05
N ILE A 48 -16.45 2.51 0.59
CA ILE A 48 -16.73 1.50 1.61
C ILE A 48 -17.52 2.09 2.78
N VAL A 49 -17.16 3.29 3.24
CA VAL A 49 -17.88 3.99 4.32
C VAL A 49 -19.31 4.32 3.90
N VAL A 50 -19.53 4.83 2.68
CA VAL A 50 -20.87 5.14 2.17
C VAL A 50 -21.73 3.88 2.05
N VAL A 51 -21.20 2.80 1.47
CA VAL A 51 -21.89 1.51 1.38
C VAL A 51 -22.23 0.95 2.76
N HIS A 52 -21.30 1.06 3.72
CA HIS A 52 -21.52 0.65 5.09
C HIS A 52 -22.63 1.48 5.76
N CYS A 53 -22.56 2.81 5.66
CA CYS A 53 -23.57 3.71 6.21
C CYS A 53 -24.95 3.43 5.60
N ALA A 54 -25.05 3.28 4.29
CA ALA A 54 -26.29 2.93 3.61
C ALA A 54 -26.83 1.57 4.10
N SER A 55 -25.97 0.57 4.22
CA SER A 55 -26.35 -0.76 4.72
C SER A 55 -26.85 -0.72 6.17
N VAL A 56 -26.20 0.05 7.04
CA VAL A 56 -26.59 0.20 8.46
C VAL A 56 -27.93 0.94 8.60
N VAL A 57 -28.16 1.97 7.78
CA VAL A 57 -29.41 2.72 7.78
C VAL A 57 -30.57 1.87 7.26
N VAL A 58 -30.38 1.12 6.18
CA VAL A 58 -31.45 0.33 5.52
C VAL A 58 -31.76 -0.97 6.27
N PHE A 59 -30.73 -1.76 6.62
CA PHE A 59 -30.91 -3.11 7.14
C PHE A 59 -30.83 -3.21 8.67
N TYR A 60 -30.19 -2.25 9.34
CA TYR A 60 -29.82 -2.37 10.75
C TYR A 60 -30.32 -1.22 11.64
N LYS A 61 -31.36 -0.49 11.20
CA LYS A 61 -32.07 0.54 11.99
C LYS A 61 -31.14 1.57 12.67
N ARG A 62 -30.03 1.96 12.00
CA ARG A 62 -29.05 2.94 12.49
C ARG A 62 -28.21 2.50 13.71
N ASP A 63 -28.07 1.21 13.96
CA ASP A 63 -27.12 0.71 14.96
C ASP A 63 -25.67 0.69 14.42
N PHE A 64 -25.04 1.87 14.42
CA PHE A 64 -23.66 2.05 13.95
C PHE A 64 -22.62 1.44 14.89
N SER A 65 -22.84 1.52 16.20
CA SER A 65 -21.86 1.08 17.20
C SER A 65 -21.59 -0.41 17.10
N SER A 66 -22.65 -1.21 16.95
CA SER A 66 -22.55 -2.68 16.85
C SER A 66 -21.86 -3.14 15.57
N ARG A 67 -21.86 -2.31 14.51
CA ARG A 67 -21.35 -2.66 13.17
C ARG A 67 -20.01 -2.02 12.82
N LEU A 68 -19.49 -1.14 13.67
CA LEU A 68 -18.15 -0.56 13.54
C LEU A 68 -17.03 -1.62 13.36
N PRO A 69 -17.06 -2.77 14.06
CA PRO A 69 -16.07 -3.84 13.83
C PRO A 69 -16.01 -4.33 12.38
N SER A 70 -17.16 -4.39 11.70
CA SER A 70 -17.24 -4.81 10.29
C SER A 70 -16.66 -3.76 9.34
N LEU A 71 -16.87 -2.48 9.62
CA LEU A 71 -16.28 -1.38 8.85
C LEU A 71 -14.75 -1.38 8.98
N VAL A 72 -14.25 -1.45 10.21
CA VAL A 72 -12.80 -1.51 10.48
C VAL A 72 -12.18 -2.74 9.82
N GLY A 73 -12.87 -3.89 9.88
CA GLY A 73 -12.43 -5.11 9.20
C GLY A 73 -12.33 -4.97 7.68
N ALA A 74 -13.32 -4.35 7.03
CA ALA A 74 -13.33 -4.14 5.59
C ALA A 74 -12.24 -3.15 5.14
N VAL A 75 -12.12 -2.01 5.82
CA VAL A 75 -11.09 -1.00 5.54
C VAL A 75 -9.70 -1.59 5.79
N GLY A 76 -9.50 -2.28 6.92
CA GLY A 76 -8.23 -2.91 7.25
C GLY A 76 -7.82 -3.99 6.24
N MET A 77 -8.77 -4.79 5.75
CA MET A 77 -8.51 -5.78 4.70
C MET A 77 -8.07 -5.12 3.38
N LEU A 78 -8.73 -4.01 3.00
CA LEU A 78 -8.34 -3.24 1.80
C LEU A 78 -6.90 -2.70 1.94
N PHE A 79 -6.59 -2.05 3.07
CA PHE A 79 -5.25 -1.54 3.32
C PHE A 79 -4.20 -2.66 3.35
N SER A 80 -4.49 -3.80 3.98
CA SER A 80 -3.58 -4.96 3.98
C SER A 80 -3.37 -5.51 2.56
N ALA A 81 -4.40 -5.62 1.75
CA ALA A 81 -4.31 -6.18 0.40
C ALA A 81 -3.51 -5.29 -0.55
N PHE A 82 -3.71 -3.97 -0.47
CA PHE A 82 -3.07 -3.00 -1.36
C PHE A 82 -1.83 -2.34 -0.74
N PHE A 83 -1.38 -2.77 0.44
CA PHE A 83 -0.31 -2.10 1.18
C PHE A 83 0.96 -1.87 0.35
N ILE A 84 1.43 -2.89 -0.38
CA ILE A 84 2.61 -2.78 -1.25
C ILE A 84 2.38 -1.73 -2.34
N ALA A 85 1.24 -1.79 -3.01
CA ALA A 85 0.92 -0.87 -4.10
C ALA A 85 0.81 0.59 -3.60
N ILE A 86 0.23 0.78 -2.41
CA ILE A 86 0.14 2.09 -1.74
C ILE A 86 1.54 2.61 -1.42
N VAL A 87 2.36 1.85 -0.70
CA VAL A 87 3.71 2.28 -0.31
C VAL A 87 4.58 2.56 -1.53
N SER A 88 4.56 1.68 -2.54
CA SER A 88 5.31 1.85 -3.78
C SER A 88 4.89 3.12 -4.52
N SER A 89 3.59 3.39 -4.61
CA SER A 89 3.07 4.61 -5.25
C SER A 89 3.48 5.87 -4.51
N MET A 90 3.51 5.84 -3.16
CA MET A 90 3.94 6.99 -2.37
C MET A 90 5.46 7.21 -2.43
N LEU A 91 6.25 6.15 -2.63
CA LEU A 91 7.69 6.26 -2.78
C LEU A 91 8.15 6.63 -4.20
N ALA A 92 7.28 6.50 -5.20
CA ALA A 92 7.61 6.77 -6.61
C ALA A 92 8.38 8.07 -6.86
N PRO A 93 8.03 9.24 -6.25
CA PRO A 93 8.78 10.48 -6.47
C PRO A 93 10.23 10.46 -5.96
N PHE A 94 10.57 9.58 -5.02
CA PHE A 94 11.92 9.41 -4.50
C PHE A 94 12.77 8.45 -5.35
N LEU A 95 12.16 7.73 -6.29
CA LEU A 95 12.85 6.77 -7.16
C LEU A 95 13.45 7.52 -8.36
N CYS A 96 14.72 7.91 -8.25
CA CYS A 96 15.46 8.54 -9.33
C CYS A 96 16.30 7.51 -10.10
N GLN A 97 16.39 7.67 -11.43
CA GLN A 97 17.21 6.87 -12.30
C GLN A 97 18.16 7.77 -13.10
N ASP A 98 19.45 7.46 -13.07
CA ASP A 98 20.47 8.18 -13.83
C ASP A 98 20.47 7.75 -15.30
N HIS A 99 20.64 8.74 -16.17
CA HIS A 99 20.78 8.54 -17.61
C HIS A 99 22.19 8.90 -18.07
N PRO A 100 22.67 8.33 -19.19
CA PRO A 100 24.02 8.58 -19.72
C PRO A 100 24.25 10.04 -20.17
N ASN A 101 23.20 10.86 -20.26
CA ASN A 101 23.29 12.29 -20.53
C ASN A 101 23.65 13.13 -19.29
N GLY A 102 23.84 12.51 -18.12
CA GLY A 102 24.15 13.18 -16.86
C GLY A 102 22.94 13.77 -16.12
N LEU A 103 21.72 13.51 -16.61
CA LEU A 103 20.48 13.89 -15.94
C LEU A 103 19.88 12.67 -15.24
N SER A 104 19.23 12.90 -14.11
CA SER A 104 18.46 11.87 -13.39
C SER A 104 16.98 12.20 -13.52
N THR A 105 16.13 11.24 -13.85
CA THR A 105 14.66 11.44 -13.91
C THR A 105 13.97 10.51 -12.92
N THR A 106 12.74 10.84 -12.54
CA THR A 106 11.92 9.93 -11.73
C THR A 106 11.56 8.69 -12.55
N ARG A 107 11.73 7.49 -11.97
CA ARG A 107 11.55 6.20 -12.66
C ARG A 107 10.16 6.04 -13.26
N ASP A 108 9.13 6.40 -12.49
CA ASP A 108 7.73 6.25 -12.91
C ASP A 108 7.22 7.45 -13.71
N TYR A 109 7.94 8.58 -13.65
CA TYR A 109 7.61 9.84 -14.31
C TYR A 109 8.84 10.37 -15.08
N PRO A 110 9.16 9.81 -16.27
CA PRO A 110 10.38 10.15 -17.00
C PRO A 110 10.43 11.61 -17.47
N ASP A 111 9.28 12.30 -17.53
CA ASP A 111 9.17 13.73 -17.86
C ASP A 111 9.59 14.67 -16.70
N VAL A 112 9.85 14.11 -15.51
CA VAL A 112 10.24 14.85 -14.31
C VAL A 112 11.72 14.59 -14.01
N ILE A 113 12.51 15.66 -14.10
CA ILE A 113 13.94 15.63 -13.76
C ILE A 113 14.05 15.69 -12.23
N CYS A 114 14.84 14.77 -11.66
CA CYS A 114 15.10 14.74 -10.23
C CYS A 114 15.91 15.97 -9.80
N PHE A 115 15.57 16.51 -8.63
CA PHE A 115 16.12 17.74 -8.06
C PHE A 115 15.82 19.02 -8.86
N ASP A 116 14.91 18.97 -9.84
CA ASP A 116 14.34 20.17 -10.44
C ASP A 116 13.32 20.81 -9.48
N GLY A 117 13.64 22.01 -9.01
CA GLY A 117 12.84 22.76 -8.05
C GLY A 117 11.41 23.06 -8.52
N SER A 118 11.17 23.11 -9.83
CA SER A 118 9.87 23.53 -10.37
C SER A 118 8.82 22.42 -10.41
N ARG A 119 9.22 21.19 -10.74
CA ARG A 119 8.30 20.05 -10.96
C ARG A 119 8.47 18.93 -9.95
N HIS A 120 9.69 18.69 -9.47
CA HIS A 120 9.98 17.59 -8.55
C HIS A 120 9.61 17.92 -7.09
N MET A 121 9.87 19.15 -6.65
CA MET A 121 9.52 19.60 -5.29
C MET A 121 8.05 19.40 -4.89
N PRO A 122 7.04 19.79 -5.68
CA PRO A 122 5.64 19.55 -5.30
C PRO A 122 5.30 18.05 -5.20
N MET A 123 5.94 17.19 -6.00
CA MET A 123 5.75 15.74 -5.91
C MET A 123 6.38 15.16 -4.63
N ILE A 124 7.58 15.63 -4.23
CA ILE A 124 8.20 15.25 -2.96
C ILE A 124 7.32 15.68 -1.78
N ILE A 125 6.80 16.92 -1.80
CA ILE A 125 5.92 17.42 -0.74
C ILE A 125 4.65 16.55 -0.66
N GLY A 126 4.05 16.22 -1.79
CA GLY A 126 2.91 15.31 -1.87
C GLY A 126 3.21 13.92 -1.30
N ALA A 127 4.40 13.38 -1.61
CA ALA A 127 4.88 12.11 -1.06
C ALA A 127 5.10 12.15 0.44
N CYS A 128 5.74 13.19 0.96
CA CYS A 128 5.92 13.39 2.39
C CYS A 128 4.59 13.55 3.14
N ALA A 129 3.58 14.17 2.52
CA ALA A 129 2.26 14.34 3.11
C ALA A 129 1.43 13.04 3.12
N SER A 130 1.60 12.18 2.12
CA SER A 130 0.83 10.94 1.96
C SER A 130 1.45 9.71 2.62
N LEU A 131 2.78 9.67 2.76
CA LEU A 131 3.54 8.57 3.37
C LEU A 131 3.18 8.27 4.85
N PRO A 132 2.77 9.25 5.68
CA PRO A 132 2.26 8.96 7.03
C PRO A 132 1.05 8.03 7.05
N LEU A 133 0.22 7.99 6.00
CA LEU A 133 -0.98 7.14 5.95
C LEU A 133 -0.64 5.63 6.02
N PRO A 134 0.17 5.06 5.09
CA PRO A 134 0.57 3.66 5.20
C PRO A 134 1.43 3.38 6.45
N MET A 135 2.23 4.33 6.91
CA MET A 135 3.02 4.17 8.14
C MET A 135 2.15 4.08 9.39
N ALA A 136 1.11 4.90 9.49
CA ALA A 136 0.14 4.83 10.58
C ALA A 136 -0.59 3.48 10.59
N PHE A 137 -1.00 2.98 9.42
CA PHE A 137 -1.58 1.65 9.30
C PHE A 137 -0.64 0.55 9.79
N PHE A 138 0.63 0.58 9.38
CA PHE A 138 1.65 -0.36 9.86
C PHE A 138 1.82 -0.28 11.38
N GLY A 139 1.87 0.94 11.95
CA GLY A 139 1.94 1.15 13.40
C GLY A 139 0.74 0.56 14.15
N VAL A 140 -0.48 0.70 13.61
CA VAL A 140 -1.69 0.08 14.18
C VAL A 140 -1.57 -1.44 14.17
N VAL A 141 -1.09 -2.04 13.07
CA VAL A 141 -0.91 -3.50 12.99
C VAL A 141 0.09 -4.00 14.03
N VAL A 142 1.23 -3.32 14.18
CA VAL A 142 2.24 -3.66 15.21
C VAL A 142 1.64 -3.57 16.61
N TRP A 143 0.93 -2.47 16.90
CA TRP A 143 0.27 -2.28 18.18
C TRP A 143 -0.77 -3.37 18.48
N VAL A 144 -1.61 -3.72 17.50
CA VAL A 144 -2.61 -4.79 17.63
C VAL A 144 -1.93 -6.12 17.98
N VAL A 145 -0.85 -6.48 17.31
CA VAL A 145 -0.13 -7.74 17.56
C VAL A 145 0.47 -7.78 18.96
N VAL A 146 1.01 -6.67 19.46
CA VAL A 146 1.58 -6.57 20.83
C VAL A 146 0.49 -6.66 21.90
N VAL A 147 -0.66 -6.03 21.68
CA VAL A 147 -1.75 -5.97 22.68
C VAL A 147 -2.64 -7.22 22.67
N LEU A 148 -2.69 -7.94 21.55
CA LEU A 148 -3.51 -9.12 21.35
C LEU A 148 -3.42 -10.18 22.46
N PRO A 149 -2.24 -10.69 22.90
CA PRO A 149 -2.19 -11.74 23.91
C PRO A 149 -2.86 -11.32 25.23
N ARG A 150 -2.69 -10.06 25.62
CA ARG A 150 -3.32 -9.50 26.83
C ARG A 150 -4.84 -9.40 26.68
N ARG A 151 -5.33 -8.97 25.52
CA ARG A 151 -6.78 -8.85 25.24
C ARG A 151 -7.46 -10.22 25.09
N LEU A 152 -6.76 -11.19 24.52
CA LEU A 152 -7.23 -12.57 24.39
C LEU A 152 -7.43 -13.23 25.76
N SER A 153 -6.47 -13.04 26.69
CA SER A 153 -6.59 -13.50 28.08
C SER A 153 -7.78 -12.91 28.82
N ASN A 154 -8.21 -11.70 28.45
CA ASN A 154 -9.34 -11.00 29.07
C ASN A 154 -10.68 -11.36 28.42
N GLY A 155 -10.71 -12.19 27.37
CA GLY A 155 -11.95 -12.59 26.69
C GLY A 155 -12.65 -11.46 25.91
N ASP A 156 -11.90 -10.45 25.44
CA ASP A 156 -12.45 -9.29 24.74
C ASP A 156 -12.90 -9.65 23.30
N VAL A 157 -14.14 -10.14 23.17
CA VAL A 157 -14.73 -10.61 21.91
C VAL A 157 -14.92 -9.50 20.88
N GLU A 158 -15.08 -8.25 21.31
CA GLU A 158 -15.30 -7.11 20.41
C GLU A 158 -14.00 -6.72 19.70
N PHE A 159 -12.89 -6.70 20.44
CA PHE A 159 -11.56 -6.51 19.87
C PHE A 159 -11.24 -7.59 18.83
N LEU A 160 -11.49 -8.86 19.17
CA LEU A 160 -11.24 -9.99 18.26
C LEU A 160 -12.12 -9.93 17.00
N ARG A 161 -13.38 -9.49 17.12
CA ARG A 161 -14.28 -9.31 15.98
C ARG A 161 -13.80 -8.19 15.05
N THR A 162 -13.31 -7.08 15.62
CA THR A 162 -12.82 -5.91 14.87
C THR A 162 -11.57 -6.23 14.06
N PHE A 163 -10.60 -6.91 14.68
CA PHE A 163 -9.32 -7.24 14.05
C PHE A 163 -9.28 -8.63 13.41
N ARG A 164 -10.44 -9.27 13.25
CA ARG A 164 -10.56 -10.61 12.64
C ARG A 164 -9.90 -10.68 11.26
N PHE A 165 -9.91 -9.60 10.49
CA PHE A 165 -9.28 -9.57 9.15
C PHE A 165 -7.77 -9.84 9.18
N MET A 166 -7.07 -9.48 10.26
CA MET A 166 -5.63 -9.76 10.40
C MET A 166 -5.39 -11.23 10.74
N PHE A 167 -6.18 -11.77 11.67
CA PHE A 167 -5.99 -13.12 12.20
C PHE A 167 -6.64 -14.21 11.35
N PHE A 168 -7.64 -13.89 10.54
CA PHE A 168 -8.32 -14.91 9.73
C PHE A 168 -7.38 -15.59 8.72
N ARG A 169 -6.34 -14.88 8.28
CA ARG A 169 -5.34 -15.41 7.33
C ARG A 169 -4.24 -16.24 7.99
N PHE A 170 -3.96 -16.04 9.28
CA PHE A 170 -2.81 -16.64 9.97
C PHE A 170 -3.26 -17.46 11.18
N ARG A 171 -2.49 -18.49 11.54
CA ARG A 171 -2.79 -19.23 12.78
C ARG A 171 -2.67 -18.26 13.98
N PRO A 172 -3.59 -18.33 14.96
CA PRO A 172 -3.56 -17.46 16.14
C PRO A 172 -2.31 -17.62 17.01
N GLU A 173 -1.50 -18.65 16.78
CA GLU A 173 -0.21 -18.88 17.45
C GLU A 173 0.95 -18.12 16.75
N CYS A 174 0.74 -17.67 15.51
CA CYS A 174 1.76 -17.04 14.65
C CYS A 174 1.38 -15.61 14.22
N ASN A 175 0.72 -14.84 15.09
CA ASN A 175 0.20 -13.49 14.77
C ASN A 175 1.29 -12.48 14.38
N TRP A 176 2.53 -12.69 14.87
CA TRP A 176 3.70 -11.88 14.55
C TRP A 176 4.05 -11.91 13.06
N PHE A 177 3.62 -12.95 12.33
CA PHE A 177 3.91 -13.11 10.91
C PHE A 177 3.28 -12.00 10.05
N VAL A 178 2.14 -11.43 10.47
CA VAL A 178 1.52 -10.28 9.77
C VAL A 178 2.48 -9.09 9.74
N VAL A 179 3.15 -8.82 10.86
CA VAL A 179 4.13 -7.72 10.97
C VAL A 179 5.34 -8.00 10.08
N VAL A 180 5.83 -9.24 10.05
CA VAL A 180 6.94 -9.64 9.16
C VAL A 180 6.56 -9.52 7.70
N PHE A 181 5.33 -9.88 7.32
CA PHE A 181 4.83 -9.74 5.96
C PHE A 181 4.76 -8.27 5.51
N LEU A 182 4.24 -7.39 6.37
CA LEU A 182 4.15 -5.94 6.08
C LEU A 182 5.53 -5.25 6.13
N SER A 183 6.40 -5.62 7.07
CA SER A 183 7.75 -5.08 7.14
C SER A 183 8.55 -5.46 5.89
N ARG A 184 8.40 -6.70 5.39
CA ARG A 184 8.96 -7.11 4.10
C ARG A 184 8.47 -6.23 2.95
N SER A 185 7.18 -5.92 2.96
CA SER A 185 6.55 -5.06 1.94
C SER A 185 7.11 -3.63 1.96
N LEU A 186 7.37 -3.08 3.15
CA LEU A 186 8.06 -1.80 3.32
C LEU A 186 9.51 -1.87 2.83
N LEU A 187 10.27 -2.89 3.26
CA LEU A 187 11.66 -3.09 2.86
C LEU A 187 11.80 -3.26 1.34
N ALA A 188 10.91 -4.02 0.70
CA ALA A 188 10.90 -4.18 -0.75
C ALA A 188 10.70 -2.84 -1.47
N SER A 189 9.89 -1.94 -0.90
CA SER A 189 9.65 -0.62 -1.49
C SER A 189 10.84 0.32 -1.27
N ILE A 190 11.53 0.21 -0.12
CA ILE A 190 12.77 0.97 0.16
C ILE A 190 13.93 0.48 -0.72
N ILE A 191 14.07 -0.84 -0.91
CA ILE A 191 15.11 -1.43 -1.77
C ILE A 191 14.98 -0.92 -3.21
N GLN A 192 13.76 -0.64 -3.68
CA GLN A 192 13.55 -0.05 -5.00
C GLN A 192 14.13 1.36 -5.16
N ALA A 193 14.37 2.08 -4.07
CA ALA A 193 15.02 3.40 -4.09
C ALA A 193 16.54 3.34 -4.26
N ILE A 194 17.14 2.15 -4.27
CA ILE A 194 18.58 1.98 -4.48
C ILE A 194 18.88 2.11 -5.98
N HIS A 195 19.74 3.06 -6.34
CA HIS A 195 20.17 3.34 -7.72
C HIS A 195 20.78 2.14 -8.46
N ASN A 196 21.47 1.26 -7.74
CA ASN A 196 22.23 0.16 -8.33
C ASN A 196 21.33 -1.04 -8.63
N ALA A 197 20.98 -1.25 -9.91
CA ALA A 197 20.10 -2.35 -10.35
C ALA A 197 20.57 -3.75 -9.90
N SER A 198 21.88 -4.02 -9.96
CA SER A 198 22.44 -5.31 -9.53
C SER A 198 22.28 -5.55 -8.02
N VAL A 199 22.49 -4.50 -7.22
CA VAL A 199 22.33 -4.53 -5.76
C VAL A 199 20.85 -4.63 -5.39
N GLN A 200 19.99 -3.90 -6.09
CA GLN A 200 18.54 -3.97 -5.95
C GLN A 200 18.03 -5.40 -6.18
N LEU A 201 18.45 -6.06 -7.28
CA LEU A 201 18.05 -7.43 -7.61
C LEU A 201 18.53 -8.46 -6.59
N LEU A 202 19.76 -8.30 -6.10
CA LEU A 202 20.37 -9.20 -5.11
C LEU A 202 19.68 -9.05 -3.75
N LEU A 203 19.42 -7.81 -3.31
CA LEU A 203 18.70 -7.53 -2.07
C LEU A 203 17.25 -8.01 -2.11
N LEU A 204 16.56 -7.85 -3.25
CA LEU A 204 15.22 -8.43 -3.44
C LEU A 204 15.27 -9.95 -3.30
N HIS A 205 16.21 -10.64 -3.95
CA HIS A 205 16.36 -12.09 -3.80
C HIS A 205 16.57 -12.50 -2.33
N CYS A 206 17.49 -11.85 -1.61
CA CYS A 206 17.72 -12.10 -0.19
C CYS A 206 16.47 -11.86 0.67
N LEU A 207 15.64 -10.88 0.33
CA LEU A 207 14.41 -10.55 1.06
C LEU A 207 13.29 -11.58 0.84
N PHE A 208 13.19 -12.18 -0.36
CA PHE A 208 12.16 -13.17 -0.68
C PHE A 208 12.55 -14.61 -0.31
N LEU A 209 13.84 -14.94 -0.20
CA LEU A 209 14.31 -16.28 0.17
C LEU A 209 13.72 -16.86 1.48
N PRO A 210 13.65 -16.10 2.59
CA PRO A 210 13.09 -16.60 3.86
C PRO A 210 11.59 -16.86 3.83
N SER A 211 10.90 -16.46 2.76
CA SER A 211 9.45 -16.55 2.65
C SER A 211 8.94 -17.70 1.80
N LEU A 212 9.85 -18.43 1.18
CA LEU A 212 9.55 -19.65 0.42
C LEU A 212 9.58 -20.92 1.29
N VAL A 213 10.05 -20.80 2.53
CA VAL A 213 10.17 -21.86 3.55
C VAL A 213 9.11 -21.64 4.61
#